data_AF-A0A1S2VT27-F1
#
_entry.id   AF-A0A1S2VT27-F1
#
_cell.length_a   1.000
_cell.length_b   1.000
_cell.length_c   1.000
_cell.angle_alpha   90.00
_cell.angle_beta   90.00
_cell.angle_gamma   90.00
#
_symmetry.space_group_name_H-M   'P 1'
#
loop_
_entity.id
_entity.type
_entity.pdbx_description
1 polymer ?
#
loop_
_entity_poly.entity_id
_entity_poly.type
_entity_poly.pdbx_seq_one_letter_code
_entity_poly.pdbx_strand_id
1 'polypeptide(L)'
;MSPCEKAMTLADYATHPAEGTPLLEQYVTGLAAPLTWIDVAGYCSGRFAEGTLRDAQTKQWLAFLADKFGQSAPEVTPARLDGVTSANVDRSVLDAMAVAEDRAGFTIEVLAARGATAGATLALSDMHKTAGQQLVALANGNFDDSGAQSSSSGQSDPRQKVYAIDQLLANPTTIVDKASGQTVPTAAAIEMDCARAQIKAVTESKSSTESDTLLILAALAAKHAYTAFQLGYPATDAALFE
;
A
#
# COMPACT_ATOMS: atom_id res chain seq x y z
N MET A 1 15.99 -24.29 -6.75
CA MET A 1 15.60 -22.87 -6.78
C MET A 1 14.73 -22.62 -5.57
N SER A 2 15.13 -21.71 -4.68
CA SER A 2 14.33 -21.33 -3.51
C SER A 2 13.05 -20.58 -3.92
N PRO A 3 12.03 -20.47 -3.05
CA PRO A 3 10.83 -19.67 -3.34
C PRO A 3 11.17 -18.22 -3.70
N CYS A 4 12.12 -17.61 -3.00
CA CYS A 4 12.60 -16.26 -3.31
C CYS A 4 13.27 -16.17 -4.69
N GLU A 5 14.20 -17.09 -5.01
CA GLU A 5 14.87 -17.10 -6.33
C GLU A 5 13.86 -17.24 -7.48
N LYS A 6 12.82 -18.05 -7.27
CA LYS A 6 11.73 -18.22 -8.23
C LYS A 6 10.95 -16.91 -8.41
N ALA A 7 10.54 -16.28 -7.31
CA ALA A 7 9.79 -15.03 -7.33
C ALA A 7 10.58 -13.92 -8.04
N MET A 8 11.86 -13.75 -7.69
CA MET A 8 12.76 -12.79 -8.34
C MET A 8 12.90 -13.04 -9.84
N THR A 9 13.14 -14.29 -10.25
CA THR A 9 13.29 -14.62 -11.68
C THR A 9 12.04 -14.28 -12.48
N LEU A 10 10.86 -14.57 -11.91
CA LEU A 10 9.58 -14.26 -12.55
C LEU A 10 9.32 -12.74 -12.61
N ALA A 11 9.59 -12.03 -11.52
CA ALA A 11 9.44 -10.58 -11.44
C ALA A 11 10.36 -9.86 -12.44
N ASP A 12 11.64 -10.25 -12.50
CA ASP A 12 12.60 -9.67 -13.44
C ASP A 12 12.20 -9.91 -14.89
N TYR A 13 11.80 -11.15 -15.21
CA TYR A 13 11.33 -11.50 -16.56
C TYR A 13 10.09 -10.70 -16.99
N ALA A 14 9.13 -10.51 -16.07
CA ALA A 14 7.89 -9.80 -16.36
C ALA A 14 8.08 -8.26 -16.46
N THR A 15 9.17 -7.72 -15.90
CA THR A 15 9.38 -6.27 -15.78
C THR A 15 10.46 -5.73 -16.73
N HIS A 16 11.41 -6.57 -17.16
CA HIS A 16 12.51 -6.17 -18.03
C HIS A 16 12.43 -6.86 -19.39
N PRO A 17 11.54 -6.40 -20.29
CA PRO A 17 11.50 -6.92 -21.65
C PRO A 17 12.82 -6.61 -22.38
N ALA A 18 13.17 -7.44 -23.37
CA ALA A 18 14.35 -7.24 -24.18
C ALA A 18 14.30 -5.89 -24.92
N GLU A 19 15.47 -5.31 -25.20
CA GLU A 19 15.54 -4.09 -26.00
C GLU A 19 14.88 -4.31 -27.37
N GLY A 20 14.00 -3.39 -27.75
CA GLY A 20 13.23 -3.48 -28.99
C GLY A 20 11.92 -4.29 -28.90
N THR A 21 11.56 -4.87 -27.75
CA THR A 21 10.25 -5.53 -27.57
C THR A 21 9.11 -4.53 -27.84
N PRO A 22 8.15 -4.84 -28.74
CA PRO A 22 7.01 -3.98 -29.02
C PRO A 22 6.17 -3.69 -27.78
N LEU A 23 5.64 -2.46 -27.63
CA LEU A 23 4.87 -2.06 -26.44
C LEU A 23 3.64 -2.94 -26.16
N LEU A 24 3.00 -3.48 -27.19
CA LEU A 24 1.86 -4.39 -27.01
C LEU A 24 2.30 -5.72 -26.37
N GLU A 25 3.47 -6.21 -26.76
CA GLU A 25 4.06 -7.41 -26.17
C GLU A 25 4.51 -7.15 -24.73
N GLN A 26 5.11 -5.98 -24.46
CA GLN A 26 5.43 -5.56 -23.09
C GLN A 26 4.17 -5.47 -22.21
N TYR A 27 3.06 -4.97 -22.73
CA TYR A 27 1.80 -4.92 -22.01
C TYR A 27 1.31 -6.32 -21.65
N VAL A 28 1.20 -7.22 -22.63
CA VAL A 28 0.67 -8.58 -22.43
C VAL A 28 1.55 -9.40 -21.50
N THR A 29 2.88 -9.34 -21.67
CA THR A 29 3.83 -10.06 -20.81
C THR A 29 3.91 -9.47 -19.40
N GLY A 30 3.77 -8.15 -19.29
CA GLY A 30 3.81 -7.44 -18.02
C GLY A 30 2.56 -7.62 -17.15
N LEU A 31 1.44 -8.15 -17.66
CA LEU A 31 0.20 -8.32 -16.88
C LEU A 31 0.38 -9.16 -15.60
N ALA A 32 1.35 -10.08 -15.58
CA ALA A 32 1.67 -10.88 -14.39
C ALA A 32 2.64 -10.18 -13.43
N ALA A 33 3.33 -9.11 -13.86
CA ALA A 33 4.41 -8.47 -13.11
C ALA A 33 3.98 -8.00 -11.70
N PRO A 34 2.81 -7.38 -11.51
CA PRO A 34 2.40 -6.92 -10.17
C PRO A 34 2.34 -8.07 -9.16
N LEU A 35 1.66 -9.17 -9.51
CA LEU A 35 1.55 -10.35 -8.65
C LEU A 35 2.92 -10.98 -8.36
N THR A 36 3.81 -11.04 -9.34
CA THR A 36 5.16 -11.58 -9.12
C THR A 36 6.01 -10.71 -8.18
N TRP A 37 5.77 -9.39 -8.14
CA TRP A 37 6.42 -8.50 -7.18
C TRP A 37 5.83 -8.64 -5.76
N ILE A 38 4.54 -8.94 -5.63
CA ILE A 38 3.96 -9.33 -4.35
C ILE A 38 4.57 -10.65 -3.86
N ASP A 39 4.78 -11.64 -4.74
CA ASP A 39 5.51 -12.87 -4.40
C ASP A 39 6.93 -12.57 -3.89
N VAL A 40 7.63 -11.61 -4.49
CA VAL A 40 8.94 -11.14 -3.98
C VAL A 40 8.80 -10.61 -2.56
N ALA A 41 7.78 -9.78 -2.28
CA ALA A 41 7.57 -9.23 -0.94
C ALA A 41 7.28 -10.33 0.11
N GLY A 42 6.56 -11.39 -0.26
CA GLY A 42 6.18 -12.47 0.67
C GLY A 42 7.22 -13.59 0.84
N TYR A 43 8.03 -13.87 -0.20
CA TYR A 43 8.97 -15.00 -0.19
C TYR A 43 10.44 -14.59 -0.07
N CYS A 44 10.81 -13.35 -0.36
CA CYS A 44 12.18 -12.85 -0.22
C CYS A 44 12.35 -12.03 1.05
N SER A 45 12.92 -12.65 2.09
CA SER A 45 13.31 -11.95 3.32
C SER A 45 14.19 -10.74 3.01
N GLY A 46 13.82 -9.57 3.55
CA GLY A 46 14.51 -8.30 3.32
C GLY A 46 14.11 -7.54 2.04
N ARG A 47 13.25 -8.11 1.18
CA ARG A 47 12.77 -7.46 -0.06
C ARG A 47 11.29 -7.07 -0.01
N PHE A 48 10.69 -7.01 1.19
CA PHE A 48 9.30 -6.61 1.38
C PHE A 48 9.00 -5.23 0.76
N ALA A 49 9.83 -4.23 1.07
CA ALA A 49 9.68 -2.87 0.55
C ALA A 49 9.82 -2.82 -0.97
N GLU A 50 10.82 -3.52 -1.52
CA GLU A 50 11.08 -3.59 -2.95
C GLU A 50 9.91 -4.24 -3.70
N GLY A 51 9.48 -5.43 -3.28
CA GLY A 51 8.34 -6.10 -3.89
C GLY A 51 7.06 -5.28 -3.84
N THR A 52 6.79 -4.63 -2.70
CA THR A 52 5.62 -3.76 -2.53
C THR A 52 5.64 -2.57 -3.49
N LEU A 53 6.75 -1.84 -3.58
CA LEU A 53 6.85 -0.63 -4.41
C LEU A 53 6.97 -0.97 -5.91
N ARG A 54 7.62 -2.08 -6.26
CA ARG A 54 7.72 -2.56 -7.64
C ARG A 54 6.37 -3.09 -8.16
N ASP A 55 5.53 -3.70 -7.31
CA ASP A 55 4.13 -4.00 -7.67
C ASP A 55 3.39 -2.72 -8.07
N ALA A 56 3.48 -1.67 -7.25
CA ALA A 56 2.81 -0.40 -7.54
C ALA A 56 3.37 0.27 -8.81
N GLN A 57 4.69 0.27 -9.02
CA GLN A 57 5.33 0.82 -10.22
C GLN A 57 4.90 0.07 -11.48
N THR A 58 4.86 -1.26 -11.43
CA THR A 58 4.44 -2.07 -12.59
C THR A 58 2.97 -1.87 -12.91
N LYS A 59 2.09 -1.73 -11.91
CA LYS A 59 0.69 -1.31 -12.11
C LYS A 59 0.60 0.04 -12.80
N GLN A 60 1.39 1.03 -12.38
CA GLN A 60 1.42 2.35 -13.01
C GLN A 60 1.85 2.29 -14.49
N TRP A 61 2.88 1.50 -14.79
CA TRP A 61 3.33 1.30 -16.16
C TRP A 61 2.27 0.61 -17.03
N LEU A 62 1.63 -0.44 -16.50
CA LEU A 62 0.56 -1.14 -17.19
C LEU A 62 -0.67 -0.25 -17.41
N ALA A 63 -1.01 0.62 -16.46
CA ALA A 63 -2.08 1.60 -16.63
C ALA A 63 -1.80 2.56 -17.80
N PHE A 64 -0.56 3.05 -17.91
CA PHE A 64 -0.12 3.87 -19.05
C PHE A 64 -0.21 3.12 -20.39
N LEU A 65 0.22 1.87 -20.43
CA LEU A 65 0.12 1.05 -21.63
C LEU A 65 -1.34 0.72 -21.99
N ALA A 66 -2.17 0.40 -20.99
CA ALA A 66 -3.59 0.11 -21.18
C ALA A 66 -4.32 1.29 -21.83
N ASP A 67 -4.12 2.51 -21.32
CA ASP A 67 -4.67 3.74 -21.89
C ASP A 67 -4.28 3.91 -23.37
N LYS A 68 -2.99 3.70 -23.69
CA LYS A 68 -2.48 3.75 -25.07
C LYS A 68 -3.17 2.76 -26.01
N PHE A 69 -3.61 1.62 -25.49
CA PHE A 69 -4.28 0.56 -26.26
C PHE A 69 -5.81 0.59 -26.14
N GLY A 70 -6.39 1.61 -25.50
CA GLY A 70 -7.83 1.69 -25.25
C GLY A 70 -8.35 0.55 -24.36
N GLN A 71 -7.48 -0.03 -23.53
CA GLN A 71 -7.81 -1.04 -22.54
C GLN A 71 -8.06 -0.39 -21.18
N SER A 72 -8.84 -1.05 -20.32
CA SER A 72 -8.97 -0.62 -18.93
C SER A 72 -7.63 -0.79 -18.21
N ALA A 73 -7.21 0.23 -17.47
CA ALA A 73 -6.07 0.11 -16.57
C ALA A 73 -6.31 -1.04 -15.57
N PRO A 74 -5.23 -1.68 -15.07
CA PRO A 74 -5.34 -2.58 -13.93
C PRO A 74 -6.07 -1.84 -12.80
N GLU A 75 -7.19 -2.40 -12.36
CA GLU A 75 -7.97 -1.79 -11.29
C GLU A 75 -7.06 -1.64 -10.05
N VAL A 76 -7.21 -0.52 -9.35
CA VAL A 76 -6.84 -0.48 -7.93
C VAL A 76 -7.83 -1.40 -7.24
N THR A 77 -7.61 -2.71 -7.28
CA THR A 77 -8.41 -3.63 -6.49
C THR A 77 -8.32 -3.11 -5.07
N PRO A 78 -9.44 -2.82 -4.39
CA PRO A 78 -9.37 -2.50 -2.98
C PRO A 78 -8.62 -3.66 -2.34
N ALA A 79 -7.39 -3.42 -1.86
CA ALA A 79 -6.75 -4.32 -0.93
C ALA A 79 -7.62 -4.26 0.31
N ARG A 80 -8.65 -5.06 0.28
CA ARG A 80 -9.62 -5.23 1.33
C ARG A 80 -9.15 -6.48 2.02
N LEU A 81 -9.01 -6.39 3.32
CA LEU A 81 -8.81 -7.54 4.18
C LEU A 81 -10.13 -8.35 4.29
N ASP A 82 -11.05 -8.19 3.33
CA ASP A 82 -12.30 -8.92 3.22
C ASP A 82 -11.98 -10.41 3.05
N GLY A 83 -12.49 -11.23 3.97
CA GLY A 83 -12.22 -12.66 4.00
C GLY A 83 -10.90 -13.05 4.67
N VAL A 84 -10.07 -12.09 5.10
CA VAL A 84 -8.90 -12.37 5.95
C VAL A 84 -9.40 -12.53 7.38
N THR A 85 -9.37 -13.75 7.90
CA THR A 85 -9.84 -14.10 9.25
C THR A 85 -8.72 -14.22 10.27
N SER A 86 -7.47 -14.27 9.82
CA SER A 86 -6.29 -14.26 10.70
C SER A 86 -5.08 -13.71 9.96
N ALA A 87 -4.13 -13.18 10.72
CA ALA A 87 -2.83 -12.74 10.23
C ALA A 87 -1.78 -13.19 11.24
N ASN A 88 -0.82 -14.00 10.80
CA ASN A 88 0.28 -14.44 11.67
C ASN A 88 1.41 -13.41 11.61
N VAL A 89 1.22 -12.32 12.34
CA VAL A 89 2.14 -11.20 12.48
C VAL A 89 2.00 -10.59 13.88
N ASP A 90 3.05 -9.92 14.35
CA ASP A 90 2.98 -9.18 15.60
C ASP A 90 1.86 -8.15 15.59
N ARG A 91 1.10 -8.11 16.67
CA ARG A 91 0.05 -7.10 16.89
C ARG A 91 0.55 -5.66 16.69
N SER A 92 1.79 -5.37 17.09
CA SER A 92 2.38 -4.03 16.91
C SER A 92 2.48 -3.61 15.43
N VAL A 93 2.64 -4.57 14.51
CA VAL A 93 2.62 -4.31 13.06
C VAL A 93 1.20 -3.90 12.65
N LEU A 94 0.19 -4.68 13.03
CA LEU A 94 -1.21 -4.39 12.70
C LEU A 94 -1.68 -3.07 13.33
N ASP A 95 -1.31 -2.80 14.59
CA ASP A 95 -1.61 -1.55 15.28
C ASP A 95 -0.93 -0.35 14.59
N ALA A 96 0.33 -0.50 14.15
CA ALA A 96 1.05 0.55 13.43
C ALA A 96 0.45 0.83 12.06
N MET A 97 0.07 -0.22 11.31
CA MET A 97 -0.63 -0.09 10.04
C MET A 97 -2.02 0.55 10.24
N ALA A 98 -2.76 0.15 11.27
CA ALA A 98 -4.07 0.73 11.58
C ALA A 98 -3.97 2.23 11.90
N VAL A 99 -2.91 2.67 12.58
CA VAL A 99 -2.61 4.08 12.82
C VAL A 99 -2.23 4.81 11.53
N ALA A 100 -1.52 4.17 10.60
CA ALA A 100 -1.19 4.74 9.31
C ALA A 100 -2.46 4.97 8.46
N GLU A 101 -3.35 3.98 8.43
CA GLU A 101 -4.67 4.06 7.77
C GLU A 101 -5.54 5.17 8.38
N ASP A 102 -5.67 5.20 9.71
CA ASP A 102 -6.48 6.19 10.41
C ASP A 102 -5.99 7.62 10.17
N ARG A 103 -4.67 7.85 10.21
CA ARG A 103 -4.08 9.14 9.88
C ARG A 103 -4.37 9.55 8.44
N ALA A 104 -4.19 8.65 7.48
CA ALA A 104 -4.44 8.93 6.08
C ALA A 104 -5.93 9.24 5.84
N GLY A 105 -6.83 8.40 6.37
CA GLY A 105 -8.27 8.61 6.31
C GLY A 105 -8.71 9.96 6.88
N PHE A 106 -8.24 10.31 8.08
CA PHE A 106 -8.54 11.60 8.71
C PHE A 106 -8.06 12.78 7.85
N THR A 107 -6.82 12.73 7.35
CA THR A 107 -6.27 13.85 6.55
C THR A 107 -6.98 14.01 5.21
N ILE A 108 -7.33 12.90 4.54
CA ILE A 108 -8.13 12.91 3.32
C ILE A 108 -9.54 13.45 3.59
N GLU A 109 -10.17 13.09 4.71
CA GLU A 109 -11.49 13.61 5.10
C GLU A 109 -11.47 15.14 5.28
N VAL A 110 -10.47 15.67 5.97
CA VAL A 110 -10.29 17.12 6.16
C VAL A 110 -10.12 17.83 4.81
N LEU A 111 -9.31 17.28 3.90
CA LEU A 111 -9.11 17.86 2.57
C LEU A 111 -10.37 17.76 1.69
N ALA A 112 -11.08 16.62 1.75
CA ALA A 112 -12.33 16.43 1.04
C ALA A 112 -13.40 17.41 1.51
N ALA A 113 -13.52 17.64 2.82
CA ALA A 113 -14.43 18.63 3.39
C ALA A 113 -14.09 20.06 2.95
N ARG A 114 -12.81 20.36 2.68
CA ARG A 114 -12.37 21.65 2.14
C ARG A 114 -12.69 21.83 0.65
N GLY A 115 -12.83 20.74 -0.10
CA GLY A 115 -13.24 20.73 -1.50
C GLY A 115 -12.23 21.31 -2.51
N ALA A 116 -11.01 21.61 -2.09
CA ALA A 116 -9.99 22.26 -2.92
C ALA A 116 -8.85 21.33 -3.37
N THR A 117 -8.85 20.08 -2.94
CA THR A 117 -7.75 19.14 -3.17
C THR A 117 -8.16 18.04 -4.13
N ALA A 118 -7.56 18.02 -5.31
CA ALA A 118 -7.75 16.95 -6.28
C ALA A 118 -7.37 15.59 -5.66
N GLY A 119 -8.20 14.57 -5.87
CA GLY A 119 -7.97 13.23 -5.36
C GLY A 119 -8.43 12.98 -3.92
N ALA A 120 -8.60 14.02 -3.10
CA ALA A 120 -9.13 13.86 -1.75
C ALA A 120 -10.66 13.72 -1.80
N THR A 121 -11.17 12.52 -1.52
CA THR A 121 -12.61 12.23 -1.52
C THR A 121 -13.04 11.57 -0.23
N LEU A 122 -14.31 11.76 0.16
CA LEU A 122 -14.89 11.04 1.30
C LEU A 122 -14.81 9.52 1.12
N ALA A 123 -15.00 9.04 -0.12
CA ALA A 123 -14.87 7.63 -0.45
C ALA A 123 -13.46 7.09 -0.16
N LEU A 124 -12.41 7.82 -0.52
CA LEU A 124 -11.02 7.44 -0.22
C LEU A 124 -10.75 7.43 1.29
N SER A 125 -11.25 8.43 2.02
CA SER A 125 -11.22 8.45 3.48
C SER A 125 -11.92 7.23 4.09
N ASP A 126 -13.11 6.88 3.62
CA ASP A 126 -13.87 5.75 4.13
C ASP A 126 -13.18 4.42 3.85
N MET A 127 -12.45 4.29 2.74
CA MET A 127 -11.61 3.13 2.45
C MET A 127 -10.49 2.97 3.47
N HIS A 128 -9.79 4.05 3.82
CA HIS A 128 -8.77 4.03 4.89
C HIS A 128 -9.37 3.66 6.24
N LYS A 129 -10.48 4.30 6.63
CA LYS A 129 -11.17 3.99 7.89
C LYS A 129 -11.56 2.51 7.94
N THR A 130 -12.09 1.98 6.84
CA THR A 130 -12.45 0.55 6.73
C THR A 130 -11.22 -0.34 6.90
N ALA A 131 -10.13 -0.08 6.19
CA ALA A 131 -8.89 -0.85 6.31
C ALA A 131 -8.31 -0.79 7.75
N GLY A 132 -8.30 0.39 8.36
CA GLY A 132 -7.91 0.58 9.75
C GLY A 132 -8.77 -0.21 10.73
N GLN A 133 -10.09 -0.29 10.52
CA GLN A 133 -10.97 -1.14 11.35
C GLN A 133 -10.67 -2.63 11.18
N GLN A 134 -10.43 -3.08 9.95
CA GLN A 134 -10.09 -4.47 9.65
C GLN A 134 -8.76 -4.88 10.29
N LEU A 135 -7.74 -4.02 10.24
CA LEU A 135 -6.45 -4.26 10.90
C LEU A 135 -6.59 -4.37 12.42
N VAL A 136 -7.40 -3.53 13.06
CA VAL A 136 -7.69 -3.64 14.51
C VAL A 136 -8.46 -4.92 14.83
N ALA A 137 -9.41 -5.33 13.97
CA ALA A 137 -10.14 -6.59 14.15
C ALA A 137 -9.20 -7.81 14.08
N LEU A 138 -8.27 -7.82 13.10
CA LEU A 138 -7.23 -8.85 12.98
C LEU A 138 -6.30 -8.84 14.21
N ALA A 139 -5.87 -7.67 14.66
CA ALA A 139 -4.99 -7.50 15.82
C ALA A 139 -5.60 -8.03 17.13
N ASN A 140 -6.92 -7.95 17.26
CA ASN A 140 -7.64 -8.45 18.42
C ASN A 140 -7.95 -9.96 18.34
N GLY A 141 -7.73 -10.61 17.18
CA GLY A 141 -7.95 -12.05 16.99
C GLY A 141 -9.43 -12.46 17.04
N ASN A 142 -10.35 -11.55 16.75
CA ASN A 142 -11.79 -11.69 17.01
C ASN A 142 -12.56 -12.65 16.06
N PHE A 143 -11.90 -13.62 15.42
CA PHE A 143 -12.53 -14.53 14.45
C PHE A 143 -12.64 -15.97 14.95
N ASP A 144 -12.83 -16.18 16.27
CA ASP A 144 -13.25 -17.48 16.74
C ASP A 144 -14.78 -17.65 16.55
N ASP A 145 -15.19 -18.77 15.94
CA ASP A 145 -16.61 -19.12 15.75
C ASP A 145 -17.29 -19.50 17.08
N SER A 146 -16.52 -19.53 18.17
CA SER A 146 -16.97 -19.79 19.54
C SER A 146 -17.60 -18.59 20.23
N GLY A 147 -17.52 -17.39 19.65
CA GLY A 147 -17.99 -16.16 20.29
C GLY A 147 -17.25 -15.88 21.61
N ALA A 148 -16.08 -16.48 21.80
CA ALA A 148 -15.28 -16.29 23.00
C ALA A 148 -14.37 -15.10 22.77
N GLN A 149 -14.80 -13.96 23.29
CA GLN A 149 -14.02 -12.73 23.32
C GLN A 149 -12.67 -13.01 23.99
N SER A 150 -11.61 -13.17 23.20
CA SER A 150 -10.24 -13.14 23.68
C SER A 150 -10.08 -11.87 24.52
N SER A 151 -9.54 -12.03 25.72
CA SER A 151 -9.52 -11.04 26.80
C SER A 151 -8.60 -9.84 26.51
N SER A 152 -8.88 -9.09 25.45
CA SER A 152 -8.29 -7.79 25.13
C SER A 152 -9.05 -6.62 25.77
N SER A 153 -9.86 -6.88 26.80
CA SER A 153 -10.76 -5.94 27.49
C SER A 153 -10.09 -4.77 28.24
N GLY A 154 -8.80 -4.49 27.95
CA GLY A 154 -8.04 -3.36 28.48
C GLY A 154 -7.08 -2.70 27.50
N GLN A 155 -7.08 -3.08 26.21
CA GLN A 155 -6.17 -2.49 25.23
C GLN A 155 -6.86 -1.33 24.49
N SER A 156 -6.35 -0.11 24.69
CA SER A 156 -6.81 1.09 24.00
C SER A 156 -6.64 0.92 22.49
N ASP A 157 -7.66 1.31 21.72
CA ASP A 157 -7.56 1.40 20.27
C ASP A 157 -6.40 2.34 19.91
N PRO A 158 -5.36 1.87 19.20
CA PRO A 158 -4.16 2.66 18.93
C PRO A 158 -4.44 3.89 18.07
N ARG A 159 -5.61 3.95 17.43
CA ARG A 159 -6.06 5.06 16.58
C ARG A 159 -6.66 6.23 17.36
N GLN A 160 -6.89 6.10 18.67
CA GLN A 160 -7.36 7.21 19.50
C GLN A 160 -6.27 8.30 19.64
N LYS A 161 -6.13 9.13 18.61
CA LYS A 161 -5.10 10.17 18.48
C LYS A 161 -5.69 11.48 18.00
N VAL A 162 -4.98 12.57 18.28
CA VAL A 162 -5.21 13.89 17.69
C VAL A 162 -4.12 14.13 16.67
N TYR A 163 -4.49 14.32 15.41
CA TYR A 163 -3.55 14.62 14.34
C TYR A 163 -3.43 16.12 14.14
N ALA A 164 -2.19 16.62 14.05
CA ALA A 164 -1.94 18.00 13.70
C ALA A 164 -2.32 18.28 12.24
N ILE A 165 -3.08 19.35 12.01
CA ILE A 165 -3.58 19.72 10.67
C ILE A 165 -2.93 20.99 10.11
N ASP A 166 -2.04 21.66 10.85
CA ASP A 166 -1.51 22.97 10.44
C ASP A 166 -0.82 22.90 9.07
N GLN A 167 0.02 21.88 8.86
CA GLN A 167 0.70 21.65 7.58
C GLN A 167 -0.28 21.31 6.45
N LEU A 168 -1.33 20.55 6.76
CA LEU A 168 -2.39 20.18 5.81
C LEU A 168 -3.20 21.40 5.37
N LEU A 169 -3.51 22.29 6.30
CA LEU A 169 -4.25 23.52 6.05
C LEU A 169 -3.40 24.55 5.28
N ALA A 170 -2.10 24.62 5.56
CA ALA A 170 -1.17 25.48 4.84
C ALA A 170 -0.90 24.99 3.40
N ASN A 171 -0.89 23.68 3.18
CA ASN A 171 -0.49 23.06 1.92
C ASN A 171 -1.58 22.10 1.39
N PRO A 172 -2.80 22.58 1.07
CA PRO A 172 -3.90 21.69 0.71
C PRO A 172 -3.76 21.04 -0.66
N THR A 173 -3.08 21.69 -1.60
CA THR A 173 -2.99 21.23 -2.99
C THR A 173 -1.67 20.51 -3.28
N THR A 174 -0.56 21.06 -2.81
CA THR A 174 0.78 20.51 -2.99
C THR A 174 1.61 20.65 -1.72
N ILE A 175 2.46 19.68 -1.45
CA ILE A 175 3.38 19.67 -0.31
C ILE A 175 4.76 19.19 -0.74
N VAL A 176 5.81 19.58 -0.01
CA VAL A 176 7.14 18.98 -0.15
C VAL A 176 7.13 17.65 0.60
N ASP A 177 7.28 16.56 -0.15
CA ASP A 177 7.42 15.22 0.43
C ASP A 177 8.74 15.09 1.18
N LYS A 178 8.69 14.57 2.41
CA LYS A 178 9.86 14.57 3.31
C LYS A 178 10.94 13.57 2.91
N ALA A 179 10.54 12.45 2.30
CA ALA A 179 11.47 11.45 1.83
C ALA A 179 12.15 11.94 0.54
N SER A 180 11.38 12.07 -0.54
CA SER A 180 11.94 12.42 -1.85
C SER A 180 12.42 13.88 -2.00
N GLY A 181 12.00 14.78 -1.11
CA GLY A 181 12.24 16.23 -1.24
C GLY A 181 11.48 16.91 -2.38
N GLN A 182 10.62 16.18 -3.11
CA GLN A 182 9.90 16.70 -4.27
C GLN A 182 8.59 17.39 -3.86
N THR A 183 8.19 18.41 -4.61
CA THR A 183 6.84 18.98 -4.49
C THR A 183 5.85 18.08 -5.23
N VAL A 184 4.90 17.51 -4.50
CA VAL A 184 3.91 16.56 -5.01
C VAL A 184 2.50 16.99 -4.58
N PRO A 185 1.43 16.49 -5.23
CA PRO A 185 0.06 16.71 -4.76
C PRO A 185 -0.12 16.21 -3.32
N THR A 186 -0.79 16.99 -2.47
CA THR A 186 -0.90 16.69 -1.04
C THR A 186 -1.60 15.34 -0.77
N ALA A 187 -2.67 15.04 -1.51
CA ALA A 187 -3.34 13.74 -1.40
C ALA A 187 -2.42 12.58 -1.81
N ALA A 188 -1.57 12.78 -2.82
CA ALA A 188 -0.60 11.78 -3.26
C ALA A 188 0.49 11.53 -2.22
N ALA A 189 0.97 12.58 -1.55
CA ALA A 189 1.91 12.45 -0.42
C ALA A 189 1.29 11.66 0.75
N ILE A 190 0.02 11.90 1.08
CA ILE A 190 -0.67 11.19 2.17
C ILE A 190 -0.72 9.68 1.89
N GLU A 191 -1.08 9.29 0.68
CA GLU A 191 -1.11 7.87 0.28
C GLU A 191 0.29 7.25 0.32
N MET A 192 1.31 7.95 -0.19
CA MET A 192 2.67 7.43 -0.17
C MET A 192 3.23 7.32 1.26
N ASP A 193 2.91 8.27 2.15
CA ASP A 193 3.26 8.20 3.57
C ASP A 193 2.56 7.03 4.27
N CYS A 194 1.32 6.71 3.90
CA CYS A 194 0.61 5.53 4.37
C CYS A 194 1.34 4.24 3.94
N ALA A 195 1.66 4.12 2.64
CA ALA A 195 2.41 2.99 2.10
C ALA A 195 3.76 2.79 2.83
N ARG A 196 4.53 3.87 2.99
CA ARG A 196 5.83 3.85 3.69
C ARG A 196 5.68 3.47 5.16
N ALA A 197 4.68 4.00 5.86
CA ALA A 197 4.43 3.65 7.26
C ALA A 197 4.07 2.17 7.42
N GLN A 198 3.29 1.61 6.49
CA GLN A 198 2.96 0.19 6.47
C GLN A 198 4.18 -0.68 6.15
N ILE A 199 4.96 -0.33 5.12
CA ILE A 199 6.22 -0.99 4.80
C ILE A 199 7.17 -0.98 5.99
N LYS A 200 7.30 0.18 6.65
CA LYS A 200 8.14 0.34 7.84
C LYS A 200 7.67 -0.56 8.98
N ALA A 201 6.37 -0.63 9.25
CA ALA A 201 5.81 -1.47 10.30
C ALA A 201 6.19 -2.96 10.10
N VAL A 202 6.11 -3.45 8.86
CA VAL A 202 6.47 -4.83 8.53
C VAL A 202 7.98 -5.05 8.58
N THR A 203 8.76 -4.17 7.98
CA THR A 203 10.23 -4.34 7.83
C THR A 203 11.01 -4.13 9.12
N GLU A 204 10.51 -3.33 10.07
CA GLU A 204 11.11 -3.16 11.39
C GLU A 204 10.65 -4.23 12.40
N SER A 205 9.69 -5.08 12.04
CA SER A 205 9.26 -6.20 12.86
C SER A 205 10.41 -7.18 13.06
N LYS A 206 10.63 -7.61 14.31
CA LYS A 206 11.66 -8.60 14.66
C LYS A 206 11.13 -10.03 14.61
N SER A 207 9.83 -10.21 14.47
CA SER A 207 9.18 -11.50 14.48
C SER A 207 9.05 -12.06 13.07
N SER A 208 9.20 -13.37 12.94
CA SER A 208 8.93 -14.08 11.69
C SER A 208 7.46 -13.91 11.35
N THR A 209 7.18 -13.30 10.20
CA THR A 209 5.83 -13.17 9.64
C THR A 209 5.66 -14.25 8.57
N GLU A 210 4.51 -14.93 8.56
CA GLU A 210 4.22 -15.93 7.52
C GLU A 210 4.09 -15.28 6.15
N SER A 211 4.54 -16.00 5.11
CA SER A 211 4.51 -15.50 3.74
C SER A 211 3.11 -15.07 3.31
N ASP A 212 2.06 -15.84 3.61
CA ASP A 212 0.69 -15.49 3.22
C ASP A 212 0.24 -14.16 3.86
N THR A 213 0.64 -13.92 5.11
CA THR A 213 0.37 -12.63 5.77
C THR A 213 1.18 -11.52 5.10
N LEU A 214 2.45 -11.75 4.77
CA LEU A 214 3.27 -10.77 4.04
C LEU A 214 2.69 -10.43 2.67
N LEU A 215 2.16 -11.40 1.91
CA LEU A 215 1.52 -11.14 0.61
C LEU A 215 0.33 -10.18 0.76
N ILE A 216 -0.50 -10.40 1.78
CA ILE A 216 -1.66 -9.55 2.07
C ILE A 216 -1.22 -8.13 2.48
N LEU A 217 -0.27 -8.01 3.41
CA LEU A 217 0.20 -6.71 3.89
C LEU A 217 0.94 -5.93 2.78
N ALA A 218 1.70 -6.64 1.92
CA ALA A 218 2.34 -6.05 0.74
C ALA A 218 1.30 -5.51 -0.24
N ALA A 219 0.24 -6.28 -0.51
CA ALA A 219 -0.84 -5.83 -1.40
C ALA A 219 -1.55 -4.59 -0.87
N LEU A 220 -1.76 -4.49 0.46
CA LEU A 220 -2.32 -3.31 1.11
C LEU A 220 -1.42 -2.08 0.96
N ALA A 221 -0.14 -2.21 1.29
CA ALA A 221 0.81 -1.10 1.16
C ALA A 221 1.02 -0.68 -0.31
N ALA A 222 1.05 -1.65 -1.24
CA ALA A 222 1.20 -1.37 -2.66
C ALA A 222 -0.02 -0.66 -3.26
N LYS A 223 -1.23 -0.94 -2.76
CA LYS A 223 -2.45 -0.20 -3.12
C LYS A 223 -2.28 1.30 -2.81
N HIS A 224 -1.74 1.65 -1.64
CA HIS A 224 -1.50 3.05 -1.29
C HIS A 224 -0.44 3.70 -2.19
N ALA A 225 0.67 3.01 -2.44
CA ALA A 225 1.69 3.51 -3.37
C ALA A 225 1.14 3.71 -4.79
N TYR A 226 0.33 2.77 -5.30
CA TYR A 226 -0.31 2.89 -6.61
C TYR A 226 -1.35 4.02 -6.63
N THR A 227 -2.14 4.18 -5.57
CA THR A 227 -3.07 5.31 -5.42
C THR A 227 -2.32 6.63 -5.43
N ALA A 228 -1.18 6.73 -4.74
CA ALA A 228 -0.31 7.90 -4.79
C ALA A 228 0.12 8.22 -6.23
N PHE A 229 0.51 7.22 -7.03
CA PHE A 229 0.88 7.41 -8.44
C PHE A 229 -0.28 7.94 -9.29
N GLN A 230 -1.48 7.39 -9.10
CA GLN A 230 -2.69 7.86 -9.77
C GLN A 230 -3.04 9.31 -9.39
N LEU A 231 -2.66 9.73 -8.18
CA LEU A 231 -2.81 11.10 -7.70
C LEU A 231 -1.65 12.03 -8.09
N GLY A 232 -0.67 11.55 -8.85
CA GLY A 232 0.45 12.34 -9.37
C GLY A 232 1.74 12.27 -8.56
N TYR A 233 1.90 11.28 -7.67
CA TYR A 233 3.18 10.99 -7.05
C TYR A 233 4.16 10.39 -8.10
N PRO A 234 5.44 10.79 -8.15
CA PRO A 234 6.41 10.22 -9.08
C PRO A 234 6.67 8.73 -8.83
N ALA A 235 6.52 7.90 -9.86
CA ALA A 235 6.79 6.46 -9.78
C ALA A 235 8.25 6.09 -10.11
N THR A 236 9.19 7.04 -10.03
CA THR A 236 10.61 6.79 -10.36
C THR A 236 11.36 6.19 -9.18
N ASP A 237 12.40 5.40 -9.46
CA ASP A 237 13.20 4.78 -8.39
C ASP A 237 13.78 5.79 -7.41
N ALA A 238 14.25 6.94 -7.91
CA ALA A 238 14.78 8.02 -7.07
C ALA A 238 13.76 8.64 -6.09
N ALA A 239 12.45 8.49 -6.35
CA ALA A 239 11.41 8.95 -5.44
C ALA A 239 10.97 7.88 -4.42
N LEU A 240 11.29 6.61 -4.70
CA LEU A 240 10.77 5.44 -3.96
C LEU A 240 11.80 4.72 -3.12
N PHE A 241 13.05 4.67 -3.58
CA PHE A 241 14.13 3.90 -2.98
C PHE A 241 15.29 4.85 -2.65
N GLU A 242 15.50 5.06 -1.34
CA GLU A 242 16.65 5.78 -0.76
C GLU A 242 17.69 4.80 -0.22
#